data_AF-A0A1V5SMR4-F1
#
_entry.id   AF-A0A1V5SMR4-F1
#
_cell.length_a   1.000
_cell.length_b   1.000
_cell.length_c   1.000
_cell.angle_alpha   90.00
_cell.angle_beta   90.00
_cell.angle_gamma   90.00
#
_symmetry.space_group_name_H-M   'P 1'
#
loop_
_entity.id
_entity.type
_entity.pdbx_description
1 polymer ?
#
loop_
_entity_poly.entity_id
_entity_poly.type
_entity_poly.pdbx_seq_one_letter_code
_entity_poly.pdbx_strand_id
1 'polypeptide(L)'
;MDKKEFYAKSEKIINETFETVKKYAKIVAEKTGEAASVTKLLIQKATLEHQIAKACSQLGSKIYDKAVRKAETFSLEDKELKTVVDEIQKLEQQHNDVELVLEKERNKLKSSKPRASKKSRA
;
A
#
# COMPACT_ATOMS: atom_id res chain seq x y z
N MET A 1 -22.56 -6.64 16.18
CA MET A 1 -21.12 -6.31 16.18
C MET A 1 -21.01 -4.81 16.46
N ASP A 2 -20.29 -4.43 17.52
CA ASP A 2 -20.13 -3.02 17.89
C ASP A 2 -19.21 -2.30 16.87
N LYS A 3 -19.42 -0.99 16.63
CA LYS A 3 -18.58 -0.16 15.73
C LYS A 3 -17.11 -0.23 16.15
N LYS A 4 -16.86 -0.29 17.46
CA LYS A 4 -15.51 -0.45 18.01
C LYS A 4 -14.89 -1.79 17.68
N GLU A 5 -15.67 -2.88 17.71
CA GLU A 5 -15.18 -4.23 17.41
C GLU A 5 -14.87 -4.42 15.93
N PHE A 6 -15.72 -3.91 15.02
CA PHE A 6 -15.46 -4.00 13.58
C PHE A 6 -14.21 -3.21 13.20
N TYR A 7 -14.10 -1.97 13.66
CA TYR A 7 -12.93 -1.13 13.38
C TYR A 7 -11.65 -1.73 13.98
N ALA A 8 -11.70 -2.23 15.21
CA ALA A 8 -10.55 -2.87 15.85
C ALA A 8 -10.09 -4.14 15.10
N LYS A 9 -11.02 -4.95 14.58
CA LYS A 9 -10.67 -6.11 13.75
C LYS A 9 -10.04 -5.69 12.42
N SER A 10 -10.63 -4.71 11.73
CA SER A 10 -10.08 -4.19 10.48
C SER A 10 -8.69 -3.58 10.68
N GLU A 11 -8.50 -2.75 11.71
CA GLU A 11 -7.20 -2.14 12.02
C GLU A 11 -6.16 -3.19 12.40
N LYS A 12 -6.54 -4.24 13.14
CA LYS A 12 -5.66 -5.36 13.44
C LYS A 12 -5.18 -6.08 12.17
N ILE A 13 -6.10 -6.43 11.26
CA ILE A 13 -5.78 -7.12 10.01
C ILE A 13 -4.88 -6.24 9.13
N ILE A 14 -5.19 -4.94 9.03
CA ILE A 14 -4.43 -3.97 8.23
C ILE A 14 -3.01 -3.79 8.80
N ASN A 15 -2.84 -3.79 10.13
CA ASN A 15 -1.53 -3.75 10.78
C ASN A 15 -0.73 -5.05 10.62
N GLU A 16 -1.36 -6.21 10.80
CA GLU A 16 -0.69 -7.52 10.65
C GLU A 16 -0.20 -7.74 9.21
N THR A 17 -1.00 -7.32 8.23
CA THR A 17 -0.63 -7.37 6.82
C THR A 17 0.56 -6.45 6.56
N PHE A 18 0.55 -5.22 7.09
CA PHE A 18 1.65 -4.27 6.93
C PHE A 18 2.98 -4.78 7.51
N GLU A 19 2.95 -5.35 8.71
CA GLU A 19 4.14 -5.94 9.33
C GLU A 19 4.65 -7.16 8.57
N THR A 20 3.76 -7.97 8.00
CA THR A 20 4.14 -9.10 7.14
C THR A 20 4.83 -8.63 5.87
N VAL A 21 4.30 -7.59 5.21
CA VAL A 21 4.90 -7.03 4.00
C VAL A 21 6.27 -6.42 4.28
N LYS A 22 6.46 -5.70 5.40
CA LYS A 22 7.79 -5.20 5.80
C LYS A 22 8.80 -6.33 6.01
N LYS A 23 8.40 -7.39 6.71
CA LYS A 23 9.26 -8.57 6.92
C LYS A 23 9.65 -9.20 5.59
N TYR A 24 8.71 -9.36 4.68
CA TYR A 24 8.98 -9.88 3.34
C TYR A 24 9.91 -8.98 2.54
N ALA A 25 9.69 -7.66 2.55
CA ALA A 25 10.56 -6.70 1.87
C ALA A 25 12.02 -6.78 2.39
N LYS A 26 12.20 -6.94 3.71
CA LYS A 26 13.52 -7.12 4.32
C LYS A 26 14.18 -8.44 3.91
N ILE A 27 13.43 -9.54 3.94
CA ILE A 27 13.93 -10.87 3.51
C ILE A 27 14.31 -10.85 2.02
N VAL A 28 13.51 -10.23 1.17
CA VAL A 28 13.80 -10.10 -0.26
C VAL A 28 15.08 -9.28 -0.46
N ALA A 29 15.25 -8.17 0.25
CA ALA A 29 16.48 -7.38 0.20
C ALA A 29 17.73 -8.21 0.57
N GLU A 30 17.64 -8.95 1.67
CA GLU A 30 18.75 -9.77 2.18
C GLU A 30 19.07 -10.95 1.25
N LYS A 31 18.06 -11.59 0.65
CA LYS A 31 18.25 -12.80 -0.18
C LYS A 31 18.52 -12.53 -1.65
N THR A 32 17.98 -11.47 -2.21
CA THR A 32 18.09 -11.19 -3.67
C THR A 32 19.23 -10.24 -4.01
N GLY A 33 19.84 -9.60 -2.99
CA GLY A 33 20.81 -8.53 -3.21
C GLY A 33 20.19 -7.32 -3.91
N GLU A 34 18.86 -7.18 -3.87
CA GLU A 34 18.17 -5.96 -4.31
C GLU A 34 18.79 -4.75 -3.58
N ALA A 35 19.10 -3.69 -4.34
CA ALA A 35 19.70 -2.50 -3.79
C ALA A 35 18.82 -1.91 -2.67
N ALA A 36 19.45 -1.32 -1.65
CA ALA A 36 18.74 -0.67 -0.54
C ALA A 36 17.67 0.34 -0.99
N SER A 37 17.84 0.92 -2.18
CA SER A 37 16.85 1.77 -2.86
C SER A 37 15.54 1.04 -3.17
N VAL A 38 15.59 -0.20 -3.69
CA VAL A 38 14.41 -1.01 -4.00
C VAL A 38 13.69 -1.44 -2.73
N THR A 39 14.43 -1.84 -1.70
CA THR A 39 13.86 -2.18 -0.38
C THR A 39 13.12 -1.00 0.23
N LYS A 40 13.70 0.20 0.15
CA LYS A 40 13.07 1.43 0.63
C LYS A 40 11.75 1.70 -0.13
N LEU A 41 11.76 1.53 -1.45
CA LEU A 41 10.55 1.70 -2.27
C LEU A 41 9.48 0.66 -1.95
N LEU A 42 9.84 -0.60 -1.68
CA LEU A 42 8.90 -1.64 -1.25
C LEU A 42 8.24 -1.31 0.10
N ILE A 43 9.03 -0.83 1.07
CA ILE A 43 8.49 -0.40 2.37
C ILE A 43 7.59 0.82 2.20
N GLN A 44 7.98 1.78 1.36
CA GLN A 44 7.18 2.96 1.09
C GLN A 44 5.85 2.59 0.42
N LYS A 45 5.87 1.68 -0.57
CA LYS A 45 4.67 1.14 -1.21
C LYS A 45 3.73 0.50 -0.19
N ALA A 46 4.25 -0.40 0.65
CA ALA A 46 3.48 -1.06 1.69
C ALA A 46 2.87 -0.07 2.71
N THR A 47 3.58 1.02 2.99
CA THR A 47 3.11 2.07 3.91
C THR A 47 1.93 2.84 3.31
N LEU A 48 2.01 3.16 2.02
CA LEU A 48 0.91 3.82 1.30
C LEU A 48 -0.31 2.91 1.19
N GLU A 49 -0.12 1.63 0.87
CA GLU A 49 -1.22 0.64 0.85
C GLU A 49 -1.92 0.54 2.21
N HIS A 50 -1.15 0.54 3.30
CA HIS A 50 -1.68 0.54 4.65
C HIS A 50 -2.51 1.82 4.95
N GLN A 51 -2.02 2.99 4.54
CA GLN A 51 -2.73 4.26 4.70
C GLN A 51 -4.02 4.31 3.88
N ILE A 52 -3.99 3.85 2.63
CA ILE A 52 -5.18 3.75 1.76
C ILE A 52 -6.23 2.84 2.41
N ALA A 53 -5.83 1.65 2.87
CA ALA A 53 -6.74 0.71 3.52
C ALA A 53 -7.40 1.32 4.78
N LYS A 54 -6.64 2.09 5.57
CA LYS A 54 -7.17 2.79 6.74
C LYS A 54 -8.17 3.88 6.35
N ALA A 55 -7.86 4.69 5.35
CA ALA A 55 -8.76 5.74 4.86
C ALA A 55 -10.06 5.16 4.26
N CYS A 56 -9.97 4.08 3.49
CA CYS A 56 -11.13 3.35 2.96
C CYS A 56 -12.02 2.76 4.08
N SER A 57 -11.40 2.18 5.12
CA SER A 57 -12.13 1.67 6.29
C SER A 57 -12.86 2.79 7.04
N GLN A 58 -12.23 3.96 7.19
CA GLN A 58 -12.85 5.14 7.78
C GLN A 58 -14.01 5.66 6.93
N LEU A 59 -13.85 5.73 5.60
CA LEU A 59 -14.90 6.11 4.68
C LEU A 59 -16.12 5.18 4.79
N GLY A 60 -15.89 3.87 4.73
CA GLY A 60 -16.93 2.85 4.88
C GLY A 60 -17.67 2.95 6.21
N SER A 61 -16.95 3.20 7.31
CA SER A 61 -17.53 3.40 8.64
C SER A 61 -18.43 4.64 8.69
N LYS A 62 -18.01 5.76 8.09
CA LYS A 62 -18.82 6.99 8.01
C LYS A 62 -20.07 6.80 7.16
N ILE A 63 -19.95 6.16 6.00
CA ILE A 63 -21.09 5.87 5.11
C ILE A 63 -22.08 4.93 5.82
N TYR A 64 -21.60 3.89 6.47
CA TYR A 64 -22.44 2.95 7.21
C TYR A 64 -23.23 3.64 8.33
N ASP A 65 -22.59 4.50 9.12
CA ASP A 65 -23.28 5.25 10.19
C ASP A 65 -24.37 6.18 9.61
N LYS A 66 -24.09 6.90 8.51
CA LYS A 66 -25.08 7.79 7.87
C LYS A 66 -26.23 7.00 7.24
N ALA A 67 -25.93 6.05 6.36
CA ALA A 67 -26.91 5.37 5.54
C ALA A 67 -27.72 4.31 6.30
N VAL A 68 -27.06 3.52 7.15
CA VAL A 68 -27.69 2.35 7.79
C VAL A 68 -28.23 2.68 9.17
N ARG A 69 -27.50 3.45 9.99
CA ARG A 69 -27.93 3.74 11.36
C ARG A 69 -28.82 4.97 11.49
N LYS A 70 -28.54 6.03 10.72
CA LYS A 70 -29.32 7.26 10.76
C LYS A 70 -30.38 7.35 9.67
N ALA A 71 -30.37 6.42 8.69
CA ALA A 71 -31.21 6.46 7.50
C ALA A 71 -31.12 7.80 6.75
N GLU A 72 -29.97 8.47 6.84
CA GLU A 72 -29.69 9.73 6.17
C GLU A 72 -29.20 9.45 4.74
N THR A 73 -29.70 10.22 3.77
CA THR A 73 -29.08 10.30 2.45
C THR A 73 -27.70 10.94 2.58
N PHE A 74 -26.68 10.26 2.05
CA PHE A 74 -25.31 10.79 2.01
C PHE A 74 -24.97 11.27 0.60
N SER A 75 -24.10 12.27 0.52
CA SER A 75 -23.53 12.73 -0.73
C SER A 75 -22.02 12.63 -0.68
N LEU A 76 -21.38 12.19 -1.76
CA LEU A 76 -19.91 12.24 -1.86
C LEU A 76 -19.38 13.68 -1.90
N GLU A 77 -20.24 14.66 -2.17
CA GLU A 77 -19.94 16.09 -2.06
C GLU A 77 -19.99 16.60 -0.61
N ASP A 78 -20.44 15.78 0.35
CA ASP A 78 -20.39 16.15 1.77
C ASP A 78 -18.94 16.43 2.17
N LYS A 79 -18.68 17.61 2.72
CA LYS A 79 -17.32 18.09 3.07
C LYS A 79 -16.49 17.05 3.84
N GLU A 80 -17.11 16.34 4.79
CA GLU A 80 -16.46 15.31 5.59
C GLU A 80 -16.13 14.00 4.83
N LEU A 81 -16.93 13.64 3.83
CA LEU A 81 -16.70 12.46 2.99
C LEU A 81 -15.72 12.82 1.88
N LYS A 82 -15.90 13.98 1.25
CA LYS A 82 -15.01 14.55 0.24
C LYS A 82 -13.57 14.64 0.73
N THR A 83 -13.35 15.10 1.96
CA THR A 83 -11.99 15.17 2.54
C THR A 83 -11.32 13.78 2.61
N VAL A 84 -12.08 12.73 2.97
CA VAL A 84 -11.54 11.36 3.03
C VAL A 84 -11.29 10.80 1.63
N VAL A 85 -12.17 11.11 0.67
CA VAL A 85 -12.00 10.73 -0.74
C VAL A 85 -10.77 11.40 -1.35
N ASP A 86 -10.59 12.70 -1.13
CA ASP A 86 -9.43 13.47 -1.62
C ASP A 86 -8.12 12.92 -1.02
N GLU A 87 -8.15 12.52 0.27
CA GLU A 87 -7.01 11.88 0.92
C GLU A 87 -6.68 10.52 0.28
N ILE A 88 -7.69 9.67 0.01
CA ILE A 88 -7.51 8.40 -0.69
C ILE A 88 -6.89 8.63 -2.07
N GLN A 89 -7.43 9.54 -2.86
CA GLN A 89 -6.92 9.84 -4.21
C GLN A 89 -5.46 10.33 -4.17
N LYS A 90 -5.11 11.17 -3.19
CA LYS A 90 -3.73 11.63 -3.01
C LYS A 90 -2.79 10.47 -2.65
N LEU A 91 -3.22 9.57 -1.77
CA LEU A 91 -2.43 8.39 -1.39
C LEU A 91 -2.28 7.42 -2.56
N GLU A 92 -3.32 7.21 -3.37
CA GLU A 92 -3.29 6.40 -4.59
C GLU A 92 -2.33 6.99 -5.63
N GLN A 93 -2.34 8.31 -5.83
CA GLN A 93 -1.37 8.97 -6.72
C GLN A 93 0.06 8.74 -6.25
N GLN A 94 0.32 8.92 -4.95
CA GLN A 94 1.65 8.65 -4.37
C GLN A 94 2.05 7.17 -4.49
N HIS A 95 1.10 6.25 -4.36
CA HIS A 95 1.33 4.82 -4.53
C HIS A 95 1.74 4.50 -5.97
N ASN A 96 1.01 5.03 -6.96
CA ASN A 96 1.32 4.89 -8.37
C ASN A 96 2.70 5.45 -8.73
N ASP A 97 3.06 6.62 -8.19
CA ASP A 97 4.37 7.22 -8.42
C ASP A 97 5.50 6.32 -7.88
N VAL A 98 5.32 5.74 -6.68
CA VAL A 98 6.28 4.80 -6.09
C VAL A 98 6.38 3.52 -6.91
N GLU A 99 5.26 2.99 -7.41
CA GLU A 99 5.21 1.79 -8.25
C GLU A 99 5.98 1.99 -9.57
N LEU A 100 5.78 3.14 -10.23
CA LEU A 100 6.52 3.51 -11.44
C LEU A 100 8.03 3.61 -11.20
N VAL A 101 8.46 4.19 -10.08
CA VAL A 101 9.87 4.28 -9.72
C VAL A 101 10.45 2.91 -9.40
N LEU A 102 9.71 2.08 -8.66
CA LEU A 102 10.12 0.73 -8.28
C LEU A 102 10.32 -0.16 -9.51
N GLU A 103 9.42 -0.08 -10.49
CA GLU A 103 9.53 -0.82 -11.74
C GLU A 103 10.76 -0.37 -12.54
N LYS A 104 11.02 0.94 -12.64
CA LYS A 104 12.23 1.48 -13.27
C LYS A 104 13.51 0.99 -12.60
N GLU A 105 13.59 1.02 -11.27
CA GLU A 105 14.75 0.55 -10.53
C GLU A 105 14.97 -0.96 -10.68
N ARG A 106 13.90 -1.76 -10.65
CA ARG A 106 13.99 -3.21 -10.93
C ARG A 106 14.47 -3.51 -12.33
N ASN A 107 14.01 -2.76 -13.34
CA ASN A 107 14.44 -2.94 -14.72
C ASN A 107 15.92 -2.58 -14.92
N LYS A 108 16.42 -1.55 -14.23
CA LYS A 108 17.86 -1.22 -14.20
C LYS A 108 18.70 -2.34 -13.59
N LEU A 109 18.25 -2.94 -12.49
CA LEU A 109 18.95 -4.07 -11.86
C LEU A 109 18.97 -5.33 -12.74
N LYS A 110 17.90 -5.58 -13.51
CA LYS A 110 17.84 -6.69 -14.47
C LYS A 110 18.79 -6.49 -15.65
N SER A 111 18.90 -5.28 -16.19
CA SER A 111 19.76 -4.98 -17.34
C SER A 111 21.24 -4.86 -17.00
N SER A 112 21.59 -4.59 -15.73
CA SER A 112 22.97 -4.49 -15.25
C SER A 112 23.56 -5.83 -14.78
N LYS A 113 22.78 -6.92 -14.77
CA LYS A 113 23.29 -8.27 -14.47
C LYS A 113 24.14 -8.75 -15.66
N PRO A 114 25.47 -8.96 -15.52
CA PRO A 114 26.30 -9.40 -16.63
C PRO A 114 25.78 -10.74 -17.14
N ARG A 115 25.58 -10.84 -18.47
CA ARG A 115 25.43 -12.14 -19.14
C ARG A 115 26.61 -12.98 -18.68
N ALA A 116 26.35 -14.02 -17.89
CA ALA A 116 27.36 -15.02 -17.55
C ALA A 116 27.97 -15.48 -18.88
N SER A 117 29.23 -15.10 -19.09
CA SER A 117 29.98 -15.45 -20.28
C SER A 117 29.91 -16.97 -20.41
N LYS A 118 29.32 -17.43 -21.52
CA LYS A 118 29.47 -18.80 -21.99
C LYS A 118 30.96 -19.12 -21.88
N LYS A 119 31.34 -20.03 -20.99
CA LYS A 119 32.67 -20.63 -20.99
C LYS A 119 32.92 -21.15 -22.41
N SER A 120 33.72 -20.42 -23.18
CA SER A 120 34.38 -20.97 -24.36
C SER A 120 35.41 -21.96 -23.83
N ARG A 121 35.03 -23.24 -23.74
CA ARG A 121 36.00 -24.32 -23.79
C ARG A 121 36.42 -24.42 -25.26
N ALA A 122 37.59 -23.85 -25.56
CA ALA A 122 38.44 -24.30 -26.66
C ALA A 122 39.48 -25.26 -26.05
#